data_AF-A0A2T4J2I1-F1
#
_entry.id   AF-A0A2T4J2I1-F1
#
_cell.length_a   1.000
_cell.length_b   1.000
_cell.length_c   1.000
_cell.angle_alpha   90.00
_cell.angle_beta   90.00
_cell.angle_gamma   90.00
#
_symmetry.space_group_name_H-M   'P 1'
#
loop_
_entity.id
_entity.type
_entity.pdbx_description
1 polymer ?
#
loop_
_entity_poly.entity_id
_entity_poly.type
_entity_poly.pdbx_seq_one_letter_code
_entity_poly.pdbx_strand_id
1 'polypeptide(L)'
;MADTAEDNFRIEVWDREEKTHLETICRSPDAMVSQAAWQAAIRRRPGMLLIHYNSRHVMEKIVTPGEVRISPQTIIDGSVHAGLDVSLGDLREWHALRAWCRNCSHHAEVKPAALIRKYGKAALFSTVERALLCTSCDRGGPVRLEIHRLPRN
;
A
#
# COMPACT_ATOMS: atom_id res chain seq x y z
N MET A 1 -19.45 11.63 38.57
CA MET A 1 -18.26 11.91 37.73
C MET A 1 -17.79 10.56 37.24
N ALA A 2 -18.14 10.21 36.00
CA ALA A 2 -17.88 8.88 35.46
C ALA A 2 -16.39 8.74 35.18
N ASP A 3 -15.78 7.74 35.79
CA ASP A 3 -14.40 7.33 35.59
C ASP A 3 -14.33 6.58 34.25
N THR A 4 -14.45 7.31 33.15
CA THR A 4 -14.16 6.76 31.82
C THR A 4 -12.66 6.57 31.76
N ALA A 5 -12.19 5.36 32.07
CA ALA A 5 -10.98 4.84 31.48
C ALA A 5 -11.21 4.87 29.97
N GLU A 6 -10.97 6.03 29.37
CA GLU A 6 -11.14 6.28 27.95
C GLU A 6 -10.35 5.19 27.25
N ASP A 7 -11.08 4.31 26.56
CA ASP A 7 -10.53 3.48 25.52
C ASP A 7 -9.56 4.37 24.74
N ASN A 8 -8.28 4.06 24.83
CA ASN A 8 -7.22 4.90 24.30
C ASN A 8 -6.35 3.96 23.48
N PHE A 9 -6.96 3.51 22.38
CA PHE A 9 -6.33 2.55 21.52
C PHE A 9 -5.13 3.18 20.85
N ARG A 10 -3.99 2.50 20.93
CA ARG A 10 -2.74 2.99 20.37
C ARG A 10 -2.08 1.88 19.57
N ILE A 11 -1.55 2.23 18.40
CA ILE A 11 -0.72 1.31 17.64
C ILE A 11 0.69 1.87 17.59
N GLU A 12 1.63 1.10 18.09
CA GLU A 12 3.05 1.41 18.09
C GLU A 12 3.79 0.54 17.08
N VAL A 13 4.84 1.10 16.52
CA VAL A 13 5.77 0.45 15.61
C VAL A 13 7.12 0.40 16.29
N TRP A 14 7.67 -0.79 16.35
CA TRP A 14 8.95 -1.09 16.95
C TRP A 14 9.86 -1.72 15.92
N ASP A 15 11.16 -1.65 16.16
CA ASP A 15 12.10 -2.54 15.49
C ASP A 15 11.75 -4.01 15.78
N ARG A 16 12.26 -4.92 14.94
CA ARG A 16 11.92 -6.35 15.03
C ARG A 16 12.28 -6.98 16.37
N GLU A 17 13.28 -6.43 17.07
CA GLU A 17 13.78 -6.91 18.36
C GLU A 17 13.10 -6.23 19.56
N GLU A 18 12.14 -5.32 19.35
CA GLU A 18 11.45 -4.56 20.40
C GLU A 18 12.40 -3.76 21.31
N LYS A 19 13.53 -3.31 20.77
CA LYS A 19 14.50 -2.49 21.50
C LYS A 19 14.22 -1.01 21.33
N THR A 20 13.75 -0.64 20.14
CA THR A 20 13.58 0.75 19.73
C THR A 20 12.15 1.00 19.28
N HIS A 21 11.45 1.85 20.02
CA HIS A 21 10.17 2.41 19.56
C HIS A 21 10.46 3.38 18.40
N LEU A 22 9.91 3.08 17.22
CA LEU A 22 10.12 3.88 16.01
C LEU A 22 9.08 4.99 15.91
N GLU A 23 7.80 4.65 16.03
CA GLU A 23 6.70 5.61 15.90
C GLU A 23 5.39 5.11 16.53
N THR A 24 4.51 6.04 16.88
CA THR A 24 3.10 5.76 17.21
C THR A 24 2.23 6.22 16.04
N ILE A 25 1.47 5.31 15.45
CA ILE A 25 0.82 5.53 14.14
C ILE A 25 -0.68 5.76 14.22
N CYS A 26 -1.27 5.42 15.36
CA CYS A 26 -2.68 5.62 15.64
C CYS A 26 -2.85 5.85 17.13
N ARG A 27 -3.65 6.86 17.49
CA ARG A 27 -4.28 7.01 18.79
C ARG A 27 -5.75 7.29 18.53
N SER A 28 -6.63 6.46 19.05
CA SER A 28 -8.07 6.62 18.85
C SER A 28 -8.82 6.11 20.06
N PRO A 29 -9.92 6.78 20.46
CA PRO A 29 -10.83 6.23 21.43
C PRO A 29 -11.85 5.25 20.84
N ASP A 30 -11.87 5.11 19.52
CA ASP A 30 -12.79 4.24 18.81
C ASP A 30 -12.12 2.92 18.42
N ALA A 31 -12.70 1.81 18.86
CA ALA A 31 -12.20 0.46 18.62
C ALA A 31 -12.19 0.09 17.13
N MET A 32 -13.21 0.52 16.36
CA MET A 32 -13.32 0.21 14.93
C MET A 32 -12.30 0.98 14.11
N VAL A 33 -12.10 2.26 14.42
CA VAL A 33 -11.06 3.09 13.80
C VAL A 33 -9.69 2.49 14.09
N SER A 34 -9.46 2.08 15.34
CA SER A 34 -8.20 1.47 15.73
C SER A 34 -7.96 0.13 15.03
N GLN A 35 -8.97 -0.74 14.93
CA GLN A 35 -8.84 -2.02 14.23
C GLN A 35 -8.58 -1.83 12.73
N ALA A 36 -9.24 -0.86 12.09
CA ALA A 36 -8.99 -0.54 10.69
C ALA A 36 -7.55 -0.04 10.48
N ALA A 37 -7.04 0.80 11.39
CA ALA A 37 -5.66 1.26 11.38
C ALA A 37 -4.67 0.10 11.58
N TRP A 38 -4.99 -0.86 12.46
CA TRP A 38 -4.19 -2.06 12.69
C TRP A 38 -4.03 -2.90 11.43
N GLN A 39 -5.14 -3.21 10.75
CA GLN A 39 -5.12 -3.95 9.49
C GLN A 39 -4.32 -3.21 8.41
N ALA A 40 -4.46 -1.89 8.32
CA ALA A 40 -3.66 -1.08 7.41
C ALA A 40 -2.17 -1.07 7.77
N ALA A 41 -1.83 -1.06 9.05
CA ALA A 41 -0.46 -1.05 9.54
C ALA A 41 0.27 -2.34 9.20
N ILE A 42 -0.38 -3.50 9.36
CA ILE A 42 0.17 -4.82 9.01
C ILE A 42 0.66 -4.84 7.56
N ARG A 43 -0.11 -4.24 6.64
CA ARG A 43 0.23 -4.20 5.21
C ARG A 43 1.31 -3.17 4.86
N ARG A 44 1.44 -2.11 5.65
CA ARG A 44 2.29 -0.94 5.32
C ARG A 44 3.69 -0.99 5.92
N ARG A 45 3.97 -1.92 6.83
CA ARG A 45 5.21 -1.93 7.62
C ARG A 45 5.89 -3.30 7.66
N PRO A 46 6.14 -3.95 6.52
CA PRO A 46 6.69 -5.31 6.48
C PRO A 46 8.00 -5.42 7.27
N GLY A 47 8.15 -6.50 8.04
CA GLY A 47 9.34 -6.79 8.83
C GLY A 47 9.47 -5.99 10.13
N MET A 48 8.51 -5.12 10.44
CA MET A 48 8.45 -4.37 11.70
C MET A 48 7.57 -5.08 12.72
N LEU A 49 7.86 -4.84 14.00
CA LEU A 49 7.02 -5.26 15.10
C LEU A 49 5.92 -4.22 15.31
N LEU A 50 4.66 -4.66 15.27
CA LEU A 50 3.51 -3.83 15.60
C LEU A 50 2.91 -4.28 16.92
N ILE A 51 2.53 -3.32 17.76
CA ILE A 51 1.85 -3.57 19.03
C ILE A 51 0.60 -2.70 19.10
N HIS A 52 -0.56 -3.33 19.27
CA HIS A 52 -1.85 -2.69 19.45
C HIS A 52 -2.21 -2.71 20.93
N TYR A 53 -2.41 -1.53 21.51
CA TYR A 53 -2.79 -1.35 22.89
C TYR A 53 -4.24 -0.89 23.00
N ASN A 54 -4.93 -1.29 24.07
CA ASN A 54 -6.02 -0.53 24.67
C ASN A 54 -5.54 0.01 26.02
N SER A 55 -5.29 1.32 26.09
CA SER A 55 -4.67 1.95 27.26
C SER A 55 -3.31 1.29 27.57
N ARG A 56 -3.17 0.61 28.71
CA ARG A 56 -1.96 -0.13 29.09
C ARG A 56 -1.93 -1.59 28.64
N HIS A 57 -3.05 -2.13 28.16
CA HIS A 57 -3.16 -3.56 27.82
C HIS A 57 -2.78 -3.79 26.36
N VAL A 58 -1.91 -4.76 26.11
CA VAL A 58 -1.62 -5.23 24.75
C VAL A 58 -2.79 -6.10 24.27
N MET A 59 -3.43 -5.67 23.18
CA MET A 59 -4.48 -6.43 22.50
C MET A 59 -3.87 -7.42 21.51
N GLU A 60 -3.04 -6.92 20.61
CA GLU A 60 -2.41 -7.72 19.55
C GLU A 60 -0.94 -7.29 19.39
N LYS A 61 -0.10 -8.25 19.06
CA LYS A 61 1.33 -8.03 18.81
C LYS A 61 1.79 -8.96 17.70
N ILE A 62 2.35 -8.41 16.64
CA ILE A 62 2.73 -9.17 15.46
C ILE A 62 4.00 -8.63 14.82
N VAL A 63 4.89 -9.53 14.41
CA VAL A 63 5.92 -9.22 13.44
C VAL A 63 5.31 -9.36 12.07
N THR A 64 5.20 -8.25 11.35
CA THR A 64 4.57 -8.25 10.04
C THR A 64 5.39 -9.05 9.03
N PRO A 65 4.74 -9.84 8.14
CA PRO A 65 5.44 -10.64 7.16
C PRO A 65 6.15 -9.77 6.11
N GLY A 66 7.40 -10.12 5.82
CA GLY A 66 8.27 -9.46 4.84
C GLY A 66 9.64 -9.10 5.41
N GLU A 67 10.71 -9.22 4.62
CA GLU A 67 12.01 -8.64 4.99
C GLU A 67 11.95 -7.11 4.82
N VAL A 68 12.50 -6.36 5.77
CA VAL A 68 12.74 -4.91 5.63
C VAL A 68 13.77 -4.72 4.51
N ARG A 69 13.32 -4.64 3.25
CA ARG A 69 14.23 -4.48 2.11
C ARG A 69 14.49 -3.02 1.73
N ILE A 70 13.73 -2.04 2.23
CA ILE A 70 13.87 -0.65 1.79
C ILE A 70 13.47 0.33 2.91
N SER A 71 14.25 1.41 3.08
CA SER A 71 13.97 2.52 4.00
C SER A 71 12.62 3.18 3.72
N PRO A 72 11.86 3.59 4.75
CA PRO A 72 10.56 4.23 4.58
C PRO A 72 10.73 5.59 3.90
N GLN A 73 10.26 5.73 2.66
CA GLN A 73 10.17 7.01 1.97
C GLN A 73 8.70 7.39 1.79
N THR A 74 8.33 8.47 2.47
CA THR A 74 7.04 9.18 2.39
C THR A 74 6.77 9.65 0.96
N ILE A 75 5.50 9.64 0.56
CA ILE A 75 5.01 10.08 -0.76
C ILE A 75 5.21 11.60 -0.92
N ILE A 76 6.02 12.00 -1.91
CA ILE A 76 6.12 13.37 -2.44
C ILE A 76 5.94 13.26 -3.97
N ASP A 77 5.14 14.14 -4.57
CA ASP A 77 4.93 14.30 -6.03
C ASP A 77 4.34 13.11 -6.82
N GLY A 78 3.11 12.72 -6.47
CA GLY A 78 2.13 12.24 -7.47
C GLY A 78 2.49 10.97 -8.26
N SER A 79 3.50 10.22 -7.84
CA SER A 79 3.96 9.00 -8.51
C SER A 79 3.74 7.80 -7.59
N VAL A 80 3.17 6.74 -8.16
CA VAL A 80 2.99 5.46 -7.46
C VAL A 80 4.38 4.89 -7.16
N HIS A 81 4.69 4.78 -5.88
CA HIS A 81 6.00 4.38 -5.37
C HIS A 81 6.42 2.99 -5.83
N ALA A 82 7.66 2.89 -6.30
CA ALA A 82 8.39 1.63 -6.36
C ALA A 82 8.51 1.07 -4.93
N GLY A 83 7.92 -0.11 -4.69
CA GLY A 83 7.96 -0.81 -3.40
C GLY A 83 6.60 -1.24 -2.87
N LEU A 84 5.50 -0.66 -3.36
CA LEU A 84 4.14 -1.13 -3.08
C LEU A 84 3.54 -1.66 -4.37
N ASP A 85 3.44 -2.99 -4.46
CA ASP A 85 2.81 -3.63 -5.60
C ASP A 85 1.29 -3.58 -5.43
N VAL A 86 0.63 -2.69 -6.19
CA VAL A 86 -0.81 -2.47 -6.13
C VAL A 86 -1.52 -3.61 -6.86
N SER A 87 -2.61 -4.14 -6.30
CA SER A 87 -3.42 -5.11 -7.04
C SER A 87 -4.39 -4.39 -7.98
N LEU A 88 -4.75 -5.02 -9.11
CA LEU A 88 -5.77 -4.49 -10.00
C LEU A 88 -7.14 -4.33 -9.29
N GLY A 89 -7.39 -5.08 -8.21
CA GLY A 89 -8.60 -5.00 -7.40
C GLY A 89 -8.66 -3.79 -6.48
N ASP A 90 -7.52 -3.17 -6.17
CA ASP A 90 -7.47 -1.94 -5.35
C ASP A 90 -7.88 -0.69 -6.14
N LEU A 91 -8.03 -0.82 -7.47
CA LEU A 91 -8.45 0.25 -8.34
C LEU A 91 -9.94 0.54 -8.18
N ARG A 92 -10.23 1.72 -7.62
CA ARG A 92 -11.56 2.35 -7.70
C ARG A 92 -11.89 2.77 -9.14
N GLU A 93 -13.19 2.90 -9.42
CA GLU A 93 -13.74 3.23 -10.75
C GLU A 93 -13.25 4.56 -11.35
N TRP A 94 -12.82 5.50 -10.51
CA TRP A 94 -12.32 6.81 -10.94
C TRP A 94 -10.82 6.83 -11.25
N HIS A 95 -10.09 5.74 -11.00
CA HIS A 95 -8.70 5.62 -11.40
C HIS A 95 -8.60 5.27 -12.88
N ALA A 96 -7.90 6.09 -13.66
CA ALA A 96 -7.47 5.70 -14.99
C ALA A 96 -6.08 5.06 -14.93
N LEU A 97 -5.83 4.09 -15.80
CA LEU A 97 -4.51 3.48 -15.93
C LEU A 97 -3.86 3.89 -17.25
N ARG A 98 -2.57 4.21 -17.17
CA ARG A 98 -1.74 4.51 -18.32
C ARG A 98 -0.53 3.58 -18.32
N ALA A 99 -0.26 2.93 -19.44
CA ALA A 99 0.98 2.24 -19.71
C ALA A 99 1.98 3.22 -20.30
N TRP A 100 3.18 3.26 -19.73
CA TRP A 100 4.32 4.01 -20.22
C TRP A 100 5.44 3.06 -20.63
N CYS A 101 5.90 3.11 -21.88
CA CYS A 101 7.07 2.35 -22.29
C CYS A 101 8.34 3.08 -21.89
N ARG A 102 9.25 2.40 -21.18
CA ARG A 102 10.53 2.98 -20.77
C ARG A 102 11.53 3.16 -21.93
N ASN A 103 11.27 2.54 -23.08
CA ASN A 103 12.20 2.55 -24.21
C ASN A 103 11.87 3.64 -25.24
N CYS A 104 10.62 3.69 -25.72
CA CYS A 104 10.18 4.70 -26.70
C CYS A 104 9.37 5.85 -26.10
N SER A 105 9.23 5.88 -24.77
CA SER A 105 8.40 6.86 -24.05
C SER A 105 6.95 6.94 -24.51
N HIS A 106 6.46 5.91 -25.22
CA HIS A 106 5.08 5.85 -25.67
C HIS A 106 4.14 5.65 -24.48
N HIS A 107 3.04 6.40 -24.50
CA HIS A 107 1.99 6.32 -23.52
C HIS A 107 0.72 5.77 -24.15
N ALA A 108 0.11 4.77 -23.52
CA ALA A 108 -1.15 4.21 -23.94
C ALA A 108 -2.10 4.11 -22.75
N GLU A 109 -3.37 4.47 -22.94
CA GLU A 109 -4.38 4.24 -21.92
C GLU A 109 -4.74 2.76 -21.87
N VAL A 110 -4.86 2.21 -20.67
CA VAL A 110 -5.19 0.79 -20.47
C VAL A 110 -6.43 0.69 -19.61
N LYS A 111 -7.41 -0.10 -20.05
CA LYS A 111 -8.67 -0.30 -19.31
C LYS A 111 -8.44 -1.28 -18.14
N PRO A 112 -8.62 -0.87 -16.87
CA PRO A 112 -8.45 -1.76 -15.73
C PRO A 112 -9.32 -3.01 -15.81
N ALA A 113 -10.58 -2.87 -16.26
CA ALA A 113 -11.51 -3.99 -16.41
C ALA A 113 -11.00 -5.08 -17.37
N ALA A 114 -10.28 -4.70 -18.43
CA ALA A 114 -9.70 -5.67 -19.37
C ALA A 114 -8.50 -6.41 -18.74
N LEU A 115 -7.67 -5.69 -17.98
CA LEU A 115 -6.56 -6.30 -17.24
C LEU A 115 -7.07 -7.23 -16.13
N ILE A 116 -8.11 -6.83 -15.39
CA ILE A 116 -8.73 -7.65 -14.35
C ILE A 116 -9.31 -8.93 -14.95
N ARG A 117 -9.94 -8.85 -16.13
CA ARG A 117 -10.46 -10.04 -16.82
C ARG A 117 -9.35 -11.00 -17.23
N LYS A 118 -8.18 -10.47 -17.63
CA LYS A 118 -7.06 -11.27 -18.14
C LYS A 118 -6.18 -11.86 -17.03
N TYR A 119 -5.88 -11.08 -16.00
CA TYR A 119 -4.92 -11.44 -14.94
C TYR A 119 -5.57 -11.70 -13.57
N GLY A 120 -6.84 -11.32 -13.40
CA GLY A 120 -7.56 -11.43 -12.13
C GLY A 120 -7.44 -10.17 -11.26
N LYS A 121 -8.36 -10.01 -10.30
CA LYS A 121 -8.37 -8.87 -9.37
C LYS A 121 -7.16 -8.84 -8.44
N ALA A 122 -6.67 -10.02 -8.04
CA ALA A 122 -5.50 -10.14 -7.16
C ALA A 122 -4.16 -9.92 -7.90
N ALA A 123 -4.17 -9.77 -9.23
CA ALA A 123 -2.94 -9.56 -9.97
C ALA A 123 -2.32 -8.21 -9.63
N LEU A 124 -1.03 -8.26 -9.35
CA LEU A 124 -0.24 -7.11 -8.96
C LEU A 124 0.30 -6.38 -10.19
N PHE A 125 0.52 -5.07 -10.07
CA PHE A 125 1.00 -4.23 -11.17
C PHE A 125 2.33 -4.71 -11.71
N SER A 126 3.28 -5.10 -10.85
CA SER A 126 4.59 -5.60 -11.28
C SER A 126 4.48 -6.87 -12.14
N THR A 127 3.47 -7.71 -11.87
CA THR A 127 3.21 -8.92 -12.65
C THR A 127 2.64 -8.54 -14.02
N VAL A 128 1.72 -7.58 -14.05
CA VAL A 128 1.13 -7.08 -15.30
C VAL A 128 2.16 -6.31 -16.14
N GLU A 129 3.01 -5.49 -15.53
CA GLU A 129 4.10 -4.74 -16.19
C GLU A 129 5.10 -5.68 -16.88
N ARG A 130 5.45 -6.81 -16.26
CA ARG A 130 6.31 -7.83 -16.89
C ARG A 130 5.63 -8.56 -18.05
N ALA A 131 4.31 -8.65 -18.02
CA ALA A 131 3.52 -9.34 -19.05
C ALA A 131 3.11 -8.41 -20.21
N LEU A 132 3.16 -7.09 -20.02
CA LEU A 132 2.85 -6.10 -21.04
C LEU A 132 4.09 -5.73 -21.84
N LEU A 133 3.92 -5.68 -23.16
CA LEU A 133 4.95 -5.26 -24.11
C LEU A 133 4.44 -4.04 -24.85
N CYS A 134 5.33 -3.08 -25.11
CA CYS A 134 4.98 -1.93 -25.90
C CYS A 134 4.72 -2.33 -27.37
N THR A 135 3.55 -1.98 -27.90
CA THR A 135 3.17 -2.23 -29.30
C THR A 135 3.84 -1.27 -30.29
N SER A 136 4.40 -0.16 -29.80
CA SER A 136 5.09 0.85 -30.62
C SER A 136 6.60 0.65 -30.67
N CYS A 137 7.14 -0.32 -29.92
CA CYS A 137 8.55 -0.70 -30.01
C CYS A 137 8.69 -1.94 -30.90
N ASP A 138 9.65 -1.93 -31.84
CA ASP A 138 10.00 -3.11 -32.65
C ASP A 138 10.37 -4.35 -31.82
N ARG A 139 10.78 -4.17 -30.55
CA ARG A 139 11.19 -5.25 -29.65
C ARG A 139 10.32 -5.42 -28.40
N GLY A 140 9.17 -4.75 -28.31
CA GLY A 140 8.30 -4.87 -27.13
C GLY A 140 8.98 -4.37 -25.84
N GLY A 141 9.32 -3.08 -25.78
CA GLY A 141 10.04 -2.51 -24.64
C GLY A 141 9.26 -2.63 -23.31
N PRO A 142 9.98 -2.65 -22.16
CA PRO A 142 9.36 -2.82 -20.86
C PRO A 142 8.37 -1.68 -20.56
N VAL A 143 7.20 -2.06 -20.05
CA VAL A 143 6.09 -1.16 -19.74
C VAL A 143 6.02 -0.92 -18.23
N ARG A 144 5.74 0.32 -17.85
CA ARG A 144 5.38 0.72 -16.49
C ARG A 144 3.90 1.13 -16.48
N LEU A 145 3.16 0.70 -15.47
CA LEU A 145 1.79 1.13 -15.25
C LEU A 145 1.78 2.32 -14.30
N GLU A 146 1.04 3.35 -14.68
CA GLU A 146 0.84 4.57 -13.94
C GLU A 146 -0.65 4.76 -13.68
N ILE A 147 -1.00 5.07 -12.44
CA ILE A 147 -2.35 5.49 -12.10
C ILE A 147 -2.44 6.98 -12.44
N HIS A 148 -3.24 7.30 -13.45
CA HIS A 148 -3.44 8.64 -13.94
C HIS A 148 -4.87 9.11 -13.60
N ARG A 149 -4.99 10.37 -13.17
CA ARG A 149 -6.17 11.04 -12.58
C ARG A 149 -6.49 10.72 -11.11
N LEU A 150 -6.27 11.75 -10.29
CA LEU A 150 -7.09 12.12 -9.13
C LEU A 150 -8.37 12.83 -9.62
N PRO A 151 -9.45 12.88 -8.81
CA PRO A 151 -10.72 13.47 -9.22
C PRO A 151 -10.51 14.97 -9.48
N ARG A 152 -11.00 15.47 -10.62
CA ARG A 152 -11.37 16.89 -10.74
C ARG A 152 -12.87 16.95 -10.46
N ASN A 153 -13.20 17.53 -9.29
CA ASN A 153 -14.50 17.99 -8.79
C ASN A 153 -15.73 17.15 -9.10
#